data_AF-A0A7Y5BY23-F1
#
_entry.id   AF-A0A7Y5BY23-F1
#
_cell.length_a   1.000
_cell.length_b   1.000
_cell.length_c   1.000
_cell.angle_alpha   90.00
_cell.angle_beta   90.00
_cell.angle_gamma   90.00
#
_symmetry.space_group_name_H-M   'P 1'
#
loop_
_entity.id
_entity.type
_entity.pdbx_description
1 polymer ?
#
loop_
_entity_poly.entity_id
_entity_poly.type
_entity_poly.pdbx_seq_one_letter_code
_entity_poly.pdbx_strand_id
1 'polypeptide(L)'
;MKTPKLSTLLIVALLVLVVTFASAILARSAVQTPAGAPGTMTHQGYLVESGEPISGTVNLEFGLYSASSGGSPLWEETHNSVQISGGYYTVILGNSTPFEATLFSDTSRYLQVSVDTGGGFVDLPRQAITSVPFAFQAAAADQAAEADHAALADSATTASSADTAPWSGLTGIPAGFADGVDDVGGGVAYEHFITVSPSGGDFTSVADALNSISGSSSTERYLVWVGPGVYSESALVSVPAYVHLKGSGVNATVITSSRTNSSPSNVAATVELLEDSRISDLTVRNTGTGTFGIALYSAQTTRDTRVDDVTAEAIGTGGTGHYAVYLNDAEIHITNSLLQASGATGFGTGVNAGMGIVNIAGGFPQPLIEESVLNGGNGNTLSCAGNSGTGFGIQGVNASPLVFNSVICGDHRGIFIGTAGNAHVHHSQVWVSSTGSAFLFETSSSGTVVVTTSGVFYAGNKFTGTGGLVCTHNYKSNYTPASDGTTSGTACN
;
A
#
# COMPACT_ATOMS: atom_id res chain seq x y z
N MET A 1 15.46 0.85 -70.60
CA MET A 1 14.86 0.87 -69.24
C MET A 1 15.50 2.01 -68.47
N LYS A 2 14.74 3.02 -68.05
CA LYS A 2 15.27 4.18 -67.29
C LYS A 2 15.48 3.76 -65.84
N THR A 3 16.70 3.85 -65.35
CA THR A 3 17.05 3.65 -63.95
C THR A 3 16.41 4.74 -63.09
N PRO A 4 15.72 4.40 -61.99
CA PRO A 4 15.13 5.39 -61.11
C PRO A 4 16.23 6.21 -60.42
N LYS A 5 15.99 7.52 -60.25
CA LYS A 5 16.92 8.43 -59.59
C LYS A 5 17.00 8.12 -58.09
N LEU A 6 18.20 8.19 -57.52
CA LEU A 6 18.51 7.85 -56.12
C LEU A 6 17.62 8.59 -55.10
N SER A 7 17.15 9.80 -55.43
CA SER A 7 16.20 10.56 -54.61
C SER A 7 14.82 9.91 -54.49
N THR A 8 14.37 9.17 -55.51
CA THR A 8 13.09 8.46 -55.48
C THR A 8 13.16 7.21 -54.60
N LEU A 9 14.32 6.53 -54.54
CA LEU A 9 14.51 5.38 -53.63
C LEU A 9 14.54 5.81 -52.15
N LEU A 10 15.15 6.95 -51.83
CA LEU A 10 15.23 7.47 -50.46
C LEU A 10 13.87 7.92 -49.91
N ILE A 11 13.02 8.53 -50.75
CA ILE A 11 11.67 8.95 -50.34
C ILE A 11 10.78 7.73 -50.07
N VAL A 12 10.88 6.68 -50.88
CA VAL A 12 10.13 5.43 -50.66
C VAL A 12 10.61 4.70 -49.40
N ALA A 13 11.93 4.67 -49.14
CA ALA A 13 12.47 4.06 -47.92
C ALA A 13 12.05 4.81 -46.64
N LEU A 14 11.98 6.16 -46.68
CA LEU A 14 11.54 6.98 -45.55
C LEU A 14 10.03 6.82 -45.28
N LEU A 15 9.22 6.70 -46.33
CA LEU A 15 7.78 6.44 -46.21
C LEU A 15 7.48 5.05 -45.65
N VAL A 16 8.24 4.03 -46.03
CA VAL A 16 8.08 2.68 -45.46
C VAL A 16 8.50 2.65 -43.98
N LEU A 17 9.55 3.38 -43.59
CA LEU A 17 10.00 3.46 -42.20
C LEU A 17 8.98 4.17 -41.28
N VAL A 18 8.38 5.27 -41.75
CA VAL A 18 7.34 6.03 -41.00
C VAL A 18 6.04 5.22 -40.85
N VAL A 19 5.67 4.43 -41.86
CA VAL A 19 4.51 3.55 -41.77
C VAL A 19 4.75 2.38 -40.80
N THR A 20 5.96 1.83 -40.72
CA THR A 20 6.28 0.76 -39.76
C THR A 20 6.46 1.22 -38.31
N PHE A 21 6.85 2.49 -38.08
CA PHE A 21 7.00 3.04 -36.72
C PHE A 21 5.68 3.58 -36.14
N ALA A 22 4.71 3.96 -36.99
CA ALA A 22 3.37 4.36 -36.57
C ALA A 22 2.48 3.17 -36.14
N SER A 23 2.80 1.95 -36.57
CA SER A 23 2.02 0.74 -36.23
C SER A 23 2.44 0.06 -34.92
N ALA A 24 3.48 0.54 -34.23
CA ALA A 24 3.99 -0.07 -33.00
C ALA A 24 3.59 0.66 -31.69
N ILE A 25 2.81 1.75 -31.74
CA ILE A 25 2.41 2.56 -30.57
C ILE A 25 0.88 2.52 -30.32
N LEU A 26 0.20 1.44 -30.75
CA LEU A 26 -1.19 1.17 -30.38
C LEU A 26 -1.33 -0.23 -29.77
N ALA A 27 -0.48 -0.57 -28.80
CA ALA A 27 -0.84 -1.57 -27.81
C ALA A 27 -1.90 -0.93 -26.89
N ARG A 28 -3.14 -0.87 -27.38
CA ARG A 28 -4.31 -0.60 -26.53
C ARG A 28 -4.33 -1.69 -25.47
N SER A 29 -4.28 -1.29 -24.21
CA SER A 29 -4.78 -2.10 -23.10
C SER A 29 -6.19 -2.53 -23.50
N ALA A 30 -6.37 -3.79 -23.88
CA ALA A 30 -7.69 -4.36 -24.01
C ALA A 30 -8.28 -4.32 -22.60
N VAL A 31 -9.25 -3.42 -22.39
CA VAL A 31 -10.15 -3.52 -21.26
C VAL A 31 -10.77 -4.90 -21.40
N GLN A 32 -10.34 -5.84 -20.55
CA GLN A 32 -11.09 -7.07 -20.37
C GLN A 32 -12.39 -6.65 -19.69
N THR A 33 -13.43 -6.44 -20.50
CA THR A 33 -14.79 -6.49 -19.99
C THR A 33 -14.91 -7.81 -19.23
N PRO A 34 -15.40 -7.80 -17.98
CA PRO A 34 -15.68 -9.03 -17.28
C PRO A 34 -16.45 -9.95 -18.22
N ALA A 35 -16.00 -11.19 -18.38
CA ALA A 35 -16.79 -12.17 -19.12
C ALA A 35 -18.11 -12.32 -18.37
N GLY A 36 -19.17 -11.70 -18.91
CA GLY A 36 -20.51 -11.82 -18.36
C GLY A 36 -20.93 -13.28 -18.30
N ALA A 37 -21.97 -13.58 -17.51
CA ALA A 37 -22.55 -14.91 -17.51
C ALA A 37 -22.85 -15.37 -18.96
N PRO A 38 -22.60 -16.63 -19.33
CA PRO A 38 -22.89 -17.11 -20.68
C PRO A 38 -24.32 -16.78 -21.10
N GLY A 39 -24.51 -16.14 -22.26
CA GLY A 39 -25.81 -15.71 -22.79
C GLY A 39 -26.70 -16.85 -23.31
N THR A 40 -26.60 -18.04 -22.72
CA THR A 40 -27.28 -19.26 -23.12
C THR A 40 -27.85 -19.96 -21.88
N MET A 41 -29.01 -20.62 -22.00
CA MET A 41 -29.62 -21.37 -20.91
C MET A 41 -29.81 -22.84 -21.30
N THR A 42 -29.53 -23.76 -20.36
CA THR A 42 -29.85 -25.18 -20.56
C THR A 42 -31.31 -25.42 -20.22
N HIS A 43 -32.03 -26.11 -21.10
CA HIS A 43 -33.40 -26.59 -20.85
C HIS A 43 -33.44 -28.11 -20.95
N GLN A 44 -34.09 -28.74 -19.98
CA GLN A 44 -34.32 -30.19 -19.95
C GLN A 44 -35.80 -30.48 -19.74
N GLY A 45 -36.30 -31.53 -20.37
CA GLY A 45 -37.69 -31.92 -20.25
C GLY A 45 -37.88 -33.42 -20.35
N TYR A 46 -39.06 -33.87 -19.93
CA TYR A 46 -39.54 -35.24 -20.03
C TYR A 46 -40.87 -35.26 -20.80
N LEU A 47 -40.91 -35.95 -21.94
CA LEU A 47 -42.06 -36.01 -22.82
C LEU A 47 -42.75 -37.38 -22.73
N VAL A 48 -44.07 -37.33 -22.59
CA VAL A 48 -44.94 -38.50 -22.58
C VAL A 48 -46.06 -38.31 -23.60
N GLU A 49 -46.45 -39.39 -24.25
CA GLU A 49 -47.61 -39.45 -25.14
C GLU A 49 -48.50 -40.62 -24.69
N SER A 50 -49.79 -40.34 -24.44
CA SER A 50 -50.75 -41.34 -23.95
C SER A 50 -50.31 -42.11 -22.69
N GLY A 51 -49.48 -41.49 -21.83
CA GLY A 51 -48.99 -42.07 -20.58
C GLY A 51 -47.65 -42.80 -20.68
N GLU A 52 -47.08 -42.96 -21.88
CA GLU A 52 -45.79 -43.63 -22.09
C GLU A 52 -44.69 -42.64 -22.51
N PRO A 53 -43.42 -42.82 -22.08
CA PRO A 53 -42.32 -41.98 -22.51
C PRO A 53 -42.04 -42.09 -24.00
N ILE A 54 -41.89 -40.93 -24.65
CA ILE A 54 -41.53 -40.87 -26.07
C ILE A 54 -40.04 -41.24 -26.24
N SER A 55 -39.68 -41.96 -27.30
CA SER A 55 -38.28 -42.20 -27.70
C SER A 55 -38.14 -42.03 -29.20
N GLY A 56 -37.04 -41.41 -29.65
CA GLY A 56 -36.80 -41.08 -31.07
C GLY A 56 -36.52 -39.59 -31.27
N THR A 57 -36.66 -39.10 -32.49
CA THR A 57 -36.44 -37.69 -32.83
C THR A 57 -37.73 -36.91 -32.89
N VAL A 58 -37.73 -35.71 -32.30
CA VAL A 58 -38.84 -34.74 -32.41
C VAL A 58 -38.30 -33.37 -32.80
N ASN A 59 -39.16 -32.50 -33.32
CA ASN A 59 -38.84 -31.08 -33.44
C ASN A 59 -39.42 -30.35 -32.22
N LEU A 60 -38.64 -29.43 -31.66
CA LEU A 60 -39.04 -28.61 -30.52
C LEU A 60 -38.97 -27.14 -30.91
N GLU A 61 -39.97 -26.39 -30.51
CA GLU A 61 -39.99 -24.93 -30.60
C GLU A 61 -40.15 -24.34 -29.20
N PHE A 62 -39.38 -23.30 -28.93
CA PHE A 62 -39.38 -22.61 -27.65
C PHE A 62 -39.75 -21.16 -27.87
N GLY A 63 -40.65 -20.65 -27.05
CA GLY A 63 -41.06 -19.25 -27.06
C GLY A 63 -41.03 -18.63 -25.67
N LEU A 64 -40.52 -17.41 -25.56
CA LEU A 64 -40.57 -16.63 -24.32
C LEU A 64 -41.67 -15.57 -24.40
N TYR A 65 -42.48 -15.47 -23.36
CA TYR A 65 -43.64 -14.60 -23.31
C TYR A 65 -43.68 -13.78 -22.03
N SER A 66 -44.34 -12.62 -22.10
CA SER A 66 -44.63 -11.77 -20.94
C SER A 66 -45.87 -12.23 -20.13
N ALA A 67 -46.68 -13.14 -20.68
CA ALA A 67 -47.92 -13.61 -20.06
C ALA A 67 -48.05 -15.14 -20.06
N SER A 68 -48.77 -15.68 -19.08
CA SER A 68 -49.00 -17.13 -18.92
C SER A 68 -49.89 -17.75 -20.01
N SER A 69 -50.64 -16.94 -20.76
CA SER A 69 -51.42 -17.35 -21.94
C SER A 69 -51.65 -16.14 -22.86
N GLY A 70 -51.86 -16.40 -24.16
CA GLY A 70 -52.02 -15.33 -25.17
C GLY A 70 -50.75 -14.49 -25.39
N GLY A 71 -50.87 -13.36 -26.10
CA GLY A 71 -49.75 -12.47 -26.41
C GLY A 71 -48.81 -12.99 -27.51
N SER A 72 -47.98 -12.09 -28.04
CA SER A 72 -46.94 -12.42 -29.03
C SER A 72 -45.64 -12.85 -28.34
N PRO A 73 -44.84 -13.71 -28.98
CA PRO A 73 -43.55 -14.12 -28.46
C PRO A 73 -42.58 -12.93 -28.41
N LEU A 74 -41.82 -12.85 -27.32
CA LEU A 74 -40.70 -11.92 -27.17
C LEU A 74 -39.42 -12.47 -27.80
N TRP A 75 -39.32 -13.80 -27.88
CA TRP A 75 -38.19 -14.53 -28.44
C TRP A 75 -38.64 -15.95 -28.81
N GLU A 76 -38.10 -16.50 -29.90
CA GLU A 76 -38.37 -17.86 -30.36
C GLU A 76 -37.09 -18.55 -30.87
N GLU A 77 -36.98 -19.85 -30.62
CA GLU A 77 -35.93 -20.72 -31.18
C GLU A 77 -36.49 -22.10 -31.53
N THR A 78 -36.18 -22.57 -32.73
CA THR A 78 -36.58 -23.90 -33.21
C THR A 78 -35.38 -24.85 -33.23
N HIS A 79 -35.54 -26.01 -32.60
CA HIS A 79 -34.60 -27.11 -32.64
C HIS A 79 -35.19 -28.29 -33.40
N ASN A 80 -34.58 -28.62 -34.54
CA ASN A 80 -35.01 -29.75 -35.36
C ASN A 80 -34.27 -31.04 -34.97
N SER A 81 -34.97 -32.18 -35.07
CA SER A 81 -34.38 -33.52 -34.87
C SER A 81 -33.71 -33.73 -33.50
N VAL A 82 -34.31 -33.22 -32.43
CA VAL A 82 -33.85 -33.42 -31.05
C VAL A 82 -34.05 -34.89 -30.66
N GLN A 83 -32.98 -35.54 -30.22
CA GLN A 83 -33.03 -36.93 -29.74
C GLN A 83 -33.68 -37.00 -28.36
N ILE A 84 -34.73 -37.81 -28.24
CA ILE A 84 -35.42 -38.13 -27.00
C ILE A 84 -35.09 -39.58 -26.63
N SER A 85 -34.57 -39.78 -25.41
CA SER A 85 -34.24 -41.11 -24.90
C SER A 85 -35.00 -41.39 -23.62
N GLY A 86 -35.93 -42.37 -23.67
CA GLY A 86 -36.74 -42.73 -22.51
C GLY A 86 -37.50 -41.52 -21.94
N GLY A 87 -38.06 -40.68 -22.81
CA GLY A 87 -38.78 -39.45 -22.49
C GLY A 87 -37.91 -38.21 -22.29
N TYR A 88 -36.61 -38.34 -21.98
CA TYR A 88 -35.76 -37.20 -21.63
C TYR A 88 -35.09 -36.53 -22.83
N TYR A 89 -34.93 -35.21 -22.73
CA TYR A 89 -34.12 -34.41 -23.65
C TYR A 89 -33.37 -33.28 -22.95
N THR A 90 -32.36 -32.74 -23.62
CA THR A 90 -31.61 -31.57 -23.19
C THR A 90 -31.28 -30.72 -24.41
N VAL A 91 -31.53 -29.41 -24.33
CA VAL A 91 -31.16 -28.42 -25.34
C VAL A 91 -30.52 -27.21 -24.68
N ILE A 92 -29.75 -26.43 -25.46
CA ILE A 92 -29.19 -25.15 -25.05
C ILE A 92 -29.90 -24.07 -25.86
N LEU A 93 -30.66 -23.23 -25.17
CA LEU A 93 -31.40 -22.10 -25.74
C LEU A 93 -30.51 -20.86 -25.76
N GLY A 94 -30.72 -19.97 -26.74
CA GLY A 94 -29.93 -18.75 -26.90
C GLY A 94 -28.68 -18.95 -27.76
N ASN A 95 -28.45 -20.18 -28.25
CA ASN A 95 -27.29 -20.49 -29.07
C ASN A 95 -27.59 -20.29 -30.57
N SER A 96 -28.79 -20.65 -31.02
CA SER A 96 -29.20 -20.46 -32.43
C SER A 96 -29.85 -19.09 -32.63
N THR A 97 -30.69 -18.67 -31.67
CA THR A 97 -31.25 -17.31 -31.61
C THR A 97 -30.78 -16.65 -30.31
N PRO A 98 -29.76 -15.78 -30.32
CA PRO A 98 -29.26 -15.14 -29.11
C PRO A 98 -30.35 -14.42 -28.30
N PHE A 99 -30.23 -14.44 -26.97
CA PHE A 99 -31.08 -13.63 -26.11
C PHE A 99 -30.65 -12.16 -26.19
N GLU A 100 -31.62 -11.26 -26.38
CA GLU A 100 -31.40 -9.84 -26.19
C GLU A 100 -31.07 -9.54 -24.72
N ALA A 101 -30.15 -8.61 -24.47
CA ALA A 101 -29.66 -8.32 -23.12
C ALA A 101 -30.77 -7.90 -22.14
N THR A 102 -31.85 -7.31 -22.64
CA THR A 102 -33.01 -6.85 -21.87
C THR A 102 -34.12 -7.89 -21.76
N LEU A 103 -33.98 -9.07 -22.37
CA LEU A 103 -35.07 -10.05 -22.44
C LEU A 103 -35.55 -10.48 -21.05
N PHE A 104 -34.64 -10.60 -20.08
CA PHE A 104 -34.94 -11.02 -18.70
C PHE A 104 -34.95 -9.86 -17.69
N SER A 105 -34.99 -8.60 -18.14
CA SER A 105 -34.96 -7.43 -17.25
C SER A 105 -36.26 -7.19 -16.47
N ASP A 106 -37.33 -7.93 -16.77
CA ASP A 106 -38.63 -7.82 -16.11
C ASP A 106 -38.89 -9.10 -15.31
N THR A 107 -39.61 -8.94 -14.20
CA THR A 107 -39.84 -9.95 -13.16
C THR A 107 -40.68 -11.15 -13.60
N SER A 108 -41.38 -11.06 -14.74
CA SER A 108 -42.30 -12.11 -15.21
C SER A 108 -41.95 -12.58 -16.63
N ARG A 109 -41.46 -13.81 -16.75
CA ARG A 109 -41.25 -14.50 -18.03
C ARG A 109 -41.82 -15.90 -18.00
N TYR A 110 -42.39 -16.31 -19.13
CA TYR A 110 -43.01 -17.62 -19.31
C TYR A 110 -42.39 -18.32 -20.52
N LEU A 111 -41.92 -19.55 -20.33
CA LEU A 111 -41.41 -20.41 -21.40
C LEU A 111 -42.54 -21.30 -21.91
N GLN A 112 -42.80 -21.23 -23.21
CA GLN A 112 -43.61 -22.18 -23.95
C GLN A 112 -42.70 -23.20 -24.63
N VAL A 113 -43.12 -24.47 -24.61
CA VAL A 113 -42.51 -25.53 -25.40
C VAL A 113 -43.59 -26.09 -26.31
N SER A 114 -43.30 -26.15 -27.60
CA SER A 114 -44.16 -26.74 -28.61
C SER A 114 -43.45 -27.94 -29.23
N VAL A 115 -44.15 -29.06 -29.33
CA VAL A 115 -43.56 -30.34 -29.73
C VAL A 115 -44.22 -30.83 -31.00
N ASP A 116 -43.42 -31.24 -31.98
CA ASP A 116 -43.88 -31.92 -33.19
C ASP A 116 -43.27 -33.33 -33.26
N THR A 117 -44.15 -34.33 -33.14
CA THR A 117 -43.83 -35.76 -33.26
C THR A 117 -44.10 -36.32 -34.67
N GLY A 118 -44.35 -35.44 -35.67
CA GLY A 118 -44.68 -35.78 -37.05
C GLY A 118 -46.10 -35.42 -37.48
N GLY A 119 -46.88 -34.77 -36.59
CA GLY A 119 -48.27 -34.36 -36.80
C GLY A 119 -48.49 -32.84 -36.84
N GLY A 120 -47.42 -32.05 -36.70
CA GLY A 120 -47.46 -30.61 -36.47
C GLY A 120 -47.23 -30.27 -35.00
N PHE A 121 -46.88 -29.01 -34.74
CA PHE A 121 -46.59 -28.54 -33.39
C PHE A 121 -47.82 -28.50 -32.49
N VAL A 122 -47.67 -29.03 -31.28
CA VAL A 122 -48.63 -28.93 -30.19
C VAL A 122 -47.99 -28.15 -29.05
N ASP A 123 -48.66 -27.07 -28.65
CA ASP A 123 -48.24 -26.21 -27.54
C ASP A 123 -48.50 -26.88 -26.19
N LEU A 124 -47.47 -26.92 -25.35
CA LEU A 124 -47.59 -27.29 -23.95
C LEU A 124 -47.92 -26.06 -23.08
N PRO A 125 -48.53 -26.26 -21.89
CA PRO A 125 -48.77 -25.16 -20.96
C PRO A 125 -47.48 -24.41 -20.62
N ARG A 126 -47.54 -23.08 -20.64
CA ARG A 126 -46.37 -22.24 -20.36
C ARG A 126 -45.94 -22.36 -18.91
N GLN A 127 -44.64 -22.37 -18.69
CA GLN A 127 -44.02 -22.45 -17.38
C GLN A 127 -43.41 -21.10 -17.01
N ALA A 128 -43.66 -20.62 -15.79
CA ALA A 128 -43.02 -19.42 -15.29
C ALA A 128 -41.52 -19.68 -15.06
N ILE A 129 -40.68 -18.77 -15.54
CA ILE A 129 -39.25 -18.77 -15.24
C ILE A 129 -39.06 -18.12 -13.87
N THR A 130 -38.42 -18.85 -12.96
CA THR A 130 -38.16 -18.40 -11.59
C THR A 130 -36.67 -18.30 -11.33
N SER A 131 -36.30 -17.47 -10.35
CA SER A 131 -34.91 -17.28 -9.96
C SER A 131 -34.37 -18.50 -9.21
N VAL A 132 -33.05 -18.70 -9.26
CA VAL A 132 -32.32 -19.68 -8.46
C VAL A 132 -31.73 -19.04 -7.19
N PRO A 133 -31.56 -19.77 -6.08
CA PRO A 133 -31.19 -19.17 -4.79
C PRO A 133 -29.94 -18.26 -4.79
N PHE A 134 -28.90 -18.61 -5.54
CA PHE A 134 -27.68 -17.79 -5.63
C PHE A 134 -27.84 -16.58 -6.59
N ALA A 135 -28.80 -16.60 -7.51
CA ALA A 135 -29.08 -15.45 -8.38
C ALA A 135 -29.74 -14.28 -7.62
N PHE A 136 -30.32 -14.52 -6.44
CA PHE A 136 -30.78 -13.43 -5.57
C PHE A 136 -29.64 -12.53 -5.08
N GLN A 137 -28.41 -13.03 -4.96
CA GLN A 137 -27.24 -12.18 -4.65
C GLN A 137 -26.83 -11.30 -5.84
N ALA A 138 -27.02 -11.76 -7.07
CA ALA A 138 -26.74 -10.96 -8.27
C ALA A 138 -27.69 -9.75 -8.39
N ALA A 139 -28.95 -9.91 -7.97
CA ALA A 139 -29.91 -8.79 -7.90
C ALA A 139 -29.47 -7.67 -6.93
N ALA A 140 -28.64 -7.98 -5.91
CA ALA A 140 -28.02 -6.97 -5.05
C ALA A 140 -26.83 -6.27 -5.72
N ALA A 141 -26.22 -6.88 -6.75
CA ALA A 141 -25.13 -6.30 -7.53
C ALA A 141 -25.63 -5.40 -8.67
N ASP A 142 -26.81 -5.66 -9.25
CA ASP A 142 -27.43 -4.76 -10.24
C ASP A 142 -27.81 -3.40 -9.63
N GLN A 143 -28.08 -3.36 -8.31
CA GLN A 143 -28.30 -2.12 -7.55
C GLN A 143 -27.00 -1.34 -7.26
N ALA A 144 -25.85 -1.84 -7.69
CA ALA A 144 -24.55 -1.18 -7.52
C ALA A 144 -24.02 -0.55 -8.83
N ALA A 145 -24.74 -0.68 -9.96
CA ALA A 145 -24.25 -0.28 -11.28
C ALA A 145 -24.63 1.15 -11.71
N GLU A 146 -25.33 1.94 -10.88
CA GLU A 146 -25.49 3.39 -11.12
C GLU A 146 -25.11 4.20 -9.88
N ALA A 147 -23.81 4.45 -9.72
CA ALA A 147 -23.30 5.56 -8.92
C ALA A 147 -22.11 6.23 -9.60
N ASP A 148 -22.13 6.32 -10.94
CA ASP A 148 -21.14 7.15 -11.62
C ASP A 148 -21.61 8.61 -11.71
N HIS A 149 -22.90 8.91 -11.94
CA HIS A 149 -23.43 10.29 -11.95
C HIS A 149 -24.84 10.45 -11.32
N ALA A 150 -24.93 10.92 -10.08
CA ALA A 150 -26.19 11.38 -9.49
C ALA A 150 -26.51 12.80 -9.96
N ALA A 151 -27.36 12.96 -10.98
CA ALA A 151 -27.69 14.27 -11.56
C ALA A 151 -28.48 15.20 -10.60
N LEU A 152 -29.08 14.67 -9.52
CA LEU A 152 -29.84 15.42 -8.52
C LEU A 152 -29.64 14.82 -7.12
N ALA A 153 -28.43 14.93 -6.59
CA ALA A 153 -28.19 14.64 -5.18
C ALA A 153 -28.53 15.90 -4.34
N ASP A 154 -29.59 15.85 -3.54
CA ASP A 154 -29.94 16.95 -2.62
C ASP A 154 -28.94 17.13 -1.47
N SER A 155 -28.05 16.16 -1.25
CA SER A 155 -26.92 16.28 -0.30
C SER A 155 -25.79 15.31 -0.65
N ALA A 156 -24.58 15.85 -0.86
CA ALA A 156 -23.34 15.10 -0.99
C ALA A 156 -22.38 15.53 0.14
N THR A 157 -22.08 14.63 1.07
CA THR A 157 -21.18 14.92 2.21
C THR A 157 -19.70 14.85 1.85
N THR A 158 -19.34 14.19 0.74
CA THR A 158 -17.97 14.14 0.20
C THR A 158 -18.01 14.01 -1.31
N ALA A 159 -17.52 15.02 -2.03
CA ALA A 159 -17.22 14.92 -3.46
C ALA A 159 -15.71 14.64 -3.61
N SER A 160 -15.33 13.48 -4.14
CA SER A 160 -13.93 13.13 -4.41
C SER A 160 -13.35 13.86 -5.63
N SER A 161 -14.20 14.46 -6.47
CA SER A 161 -13.81 15.42 -7.50
C SER A 161 -14.97 16.36 -7.81
N ALA A 162 -14.75 17.66 -7.64
CA ALA A 162 -15.62 18.70 -8.18
C ALA A 162 -14.80 19.46 -9.22
N ASP A 163 -15.21 19.41 -10.50
CA ASP A 163 -14.46 20.07 -11.57
C ASP A 163 -14.37 21.59 -11.36
N THR A 164 -15.41 22.20 -10.76
CA THR A 164 -15.41 23.59 -10.30
C THR A 164 -16.44 23.80 -9.20
N ALA A 165 -16.11 24.58 -8.16
CA ALA A 165 -17.07 25.11 -7.20
C ALA A 165 -17.24 26.63 -7.41
N PRO A 166 -18.43 27.13 -7.79
CA PRO A 166 -18.64 28.57 -7.94
C PRO A 166 -18.61 29.25 -6.56
N TRP A 167 -17.80 30.31 -6.44
CA TRP A 167 -17.63 31.06 -5.19
C TRP A 167 -18.95 31.59 -4.62
N SER A 168 -19.93 31.90 -5.49
CA SER A 168 -21.26 32.37 -5.12
C SER A 168 -22.09 31.36 -4.30
N GLY A 169 -21.69 30.08 -4.28
CA GLY A 169 -22.38 29.01 -3.54
C GLY A 169 -21.82 28.74 -2.15
N LEU A 170 -20.70 29.37 -1.76
CA LEU A 170 -20.05 29.13 -0.48
C LEU A 170 -20.66 30.04 0.60
N THR A 171 -21.13 29.44 1.70
CA THR A 171 -21.58 30.16 2.90
C THR A 171 -20.56 30.00 4.02
N GLY A 172 -20.33 31.04 4.83
CA GLY A 172 -19.34 30.99 5.92
C GLY A 172 -17.90 31.24 5.46
N ILE A 173 -17.71 31.91 4.33
CA ILE A 173 -16.41 32.34 3.82
C ILE A 173 -15.75 33.23 4.88
N PRO A 174 -14.56 32.88 5.41
CA PRO A 174 -13.81 33.76 6.32
C PRO A 174 -13.57 35.11 5.66
N ALA A 175 -13.61 36.20 6.44
CA ALA A 175 -13.61 37.56 5.90
C ALA A 175 -12.44 37.88 4.94
N GLY A 176 -11.30 37.19 5.10
CA GLY A 176 -10.14 37.34 4.22
C GLY A 176 -10.30 36.77 2.80
N PHE A 177 -11.34 35.96 2.53
CA PHE A 177 -11.58 35.34 1.22
C PHE A 177 -12.88 35.84 0.55
N ALA A 178 -13.55 36.84 1.15
CA ALA A 178 -14.89 37.27 0.74
C ALA A 178 -14.90 38.38 -0.32
N ASP A 179 -13.74 38.91 -0.73
CA ASP A 179 -13.64 40.09 -1.59
C ASP A 179 -13.50 39.77 -3.10
N GLY A 180 -13.43 38.50 -3.47
CA GLY A 180 -13.37 38.06 -4.86
C GLY A 180 -12.02 38.33 -5.54
N VAL A 181 -10.96 38.60 -4.76
CA VAL A 181 -9.58 38.65 -5.24
C VAL A 181 -8.92 37.29 -4.94
N ASP A 182 -8.12 36.82 -5.90
CA ASP A 182 -7.26 35.66 -5.71
C ASP A 182 -6.01 36.12 -4.94
N ASP A 183 -5.79 35.57 -3.73
CA ASP A 183 -4.57 35.80 -2.94
C ASP A 183 -3.36 35.02 -3.51
N VAL A 184 -3.03 35.18 -4.78
CA VAL A 184 -1.74 34.75 -5.35
C VAL A 184 -0.64 35.61 -4.76
N GLY A 185 -0.09 35.14 -3.65
CA GLY A 185 1.14 35.68 -3.06
C GLY A 185 1.05 36.13 -1.60
N GLY A 186 0.02 35.72 -0.87
CA GLY A 186 -0.02 35.76 0.59
C GLY A 186 -0.09 34.36 1.16
N GLY A 187 0.70 33.40 0.64
CA GLY A 187 0.84 32.09 1.28
C GLY A 187 1.06 32.33 2.76
N VAL A 188 0.27 31.70 3.63
CA VAL A 188 0.36 31.84 5.09
C VAL A 188 1.83 31.97 5.45
N ALA A 189 2.27 33.19 5.74
CA ALA A 189 3.63 33.38 6.16
C ALA A 189 3.68 32.58 7.46
N TYR A 190 4.57 31.60 7.53
CA TYR A 190 5.08 31.24 8.84
C TYR A 190 5.52 32.58 9.43
N GLU A 191 4.84 33.04 10.48
CA GLU A 191 5.09 34.37 11.06
C GLU A 191 6.59 34.53 11.36
N HIS A 192 7.25 33.39 11.63
CA HIS A 192 8.68 33.25 11.75
C HIS A 192 9.25 32.23 10.75
N PHE A 193 9.89 32.74 9.69
CA PHE A 193 10.59 31.95 8.66
C PHE A 193 12.09 32.25 8.67
N ILE A 194 12.92 31.23 8.89
CA ILE A 194 14.39 31.35 8.90
C ILE A 194 14.95 30.51 7.75
N THR A 195 15.86 31.11 6.97
CA THR A 195 16.54 30.41 5.88
C THR A 195 17.96 30.00 6.26
N VAL A 196 18.31 28.76 5.97
CA VAL A 196 19.67 28.24 6.11
C VAL A 196 20.19 27.80 4.75
N SER A 197 21.35 28.29 4.33
CA SER A 197 21.97 27.92 3.06
C SER A 197 23.49 28.10 3.14
N PRO A 198 24.32 27.31 2.44
CA PRO A 198 25.78 27.51 2.43
C PRO A 198 26.17 28.90 1.93
N SER A 199 25.29 29.55 1.15
CA SER A 199 25.41 30.94 0.74
C SER A 199 24.04 31.57 0.54
N GLY A 200 23.86 32.81 1.03
CA GLY A 200 22.67 33.63 0.75
C GLY A 200 21.44 33.37 1.62
N GLY A 201 21.52 32.47 2.60
CA GLY A 201 20.50 32.35 3.66
C GLY A 201 20.82 33.22 4.87
N ASP A 202 19.87 33.35 5.79
CA ASP A 202 20.04 34.07 7.07
C ASP A 202 21.16 33.44 7.92
N PHE A 203 21.31 32.12 7.82
CA PHE A 203 22.36 31.34 8.47
C PHE A 203 23.06 30.40 7.49
N THR A 204 24.31 30.04 7.81
CA THR A 204 25.08 29.01 7.11
C THR A 204 25.18 27.69 7.89
N SER A 205 24.81 27.70 9.18
CA SER A 205 24.71 26.52 10.05
C SER A 205 23.26 26.34 10.49
N VAL A 206 22.79 25.10 10.45
CA VAL A 206 21.46 24.72 10.92
C VAL A 206 21.40 24.81 12.45
N ALA A 207 22.48 24.42 13.15
CA ALA A 207 22.54 24.54 14.60
C ALA A 207 22.44 26.00 15.05
N ASP A 208 23.18 26.91 14.42
CA ASP A 208 23.13 28.34 14.75
C ASP A 208 21.74 28.95 14.49
N ALA A 209 21.10 28.55 13.39
CA ALA A 209 19.74 28.99 13.07
C ALA A 209 18.73 28.56 14.14
N LEU A 210 18.75 27.29 14.54
CA LEU A 210 17.84 26.77 15.58
C LEU A 210 18.13 27.40 16.94
N ASN A 211 19.41 27.63 17.28
CA ASN A 211 19.81 28.28 18.52
C ASN A 211 19.41 29.77 18.59
N SER A 212 19.13 30.40 17.43
CA SER A 212 18.67 31.79 17.38
C SER A 212 17.19 31.96 17.77
N ILE A 213 16.40 30.87 17.75
CA ILE A 213 14.97 30.90 18.05
C ILE A 213 14.76 31.08 19.55
N SER A 214 13.90 32.05 19.90
CA SER A 214 13.43 32.25 21.27
C SER A 214 11.92 32.47 21.27
N GLY A 215 11.23 31.94 22.29
CA GLY A 215 9.78 32.14 22.45
C GLY A 215 8.89 31.25 21.57
N SER A 216 9.40 30.15 21.00
CA SER A 216 8.56 29.20 20.26
C SER A 216 7.52 28.56 21.19
N SER A 217 6.28 28.44 20.69
CA SER A 217 5.14 27.93 21.46
C SER A 217 4.06 27.37 20.52
N SER A 218 2.98 26.82 21.08
CA SER A 218 1.86 26.30 20.30
C SER A 218 1.18 27.35 19.42
N THR A 219 1.29 28.64 19.78
CA THR A 219 0.78 29.78 18.99
C THR A 219 1.87 30.50 18.20
N GLU A 220 3.15 30.31 18.54
CA GLU A 220 4.31 30.93 17.90
C GLU A 220 5.19 29.84 17.29
N ARG A 221 4.80 29.33 16.12
CA ARG A 221 5.52 28.26 15.41
C ARG A 221 6.51 28.84 14.41
N TYR A 222 7.65 28.17 14.27
CA TYR A 222 8.73 28.58 13.37
C TYR A 222 8.90 27.56 12.25
N LEU A 223 9.20 28.04 11.04
CA LEU A 223 9.78 27.22 9.98
C LEU A 223 11.25 27.60 9.79
N VAL A 224 12.13 26.62 9.97
CA VAL A 224 13.54 26.72 9.54
C VAL A 224 13.67 25.94 8.25
N TRP A 225 13.78 26.66 7.13
CA TRP A 225 13.96 26.06 5.82
C TRP A 225 15.44 25.99 5.46
N VAL A 226 15.90 24.78 5.12
CA VAL A 226 17.29 24.48 4.80
C VAL A 226 17.40 24.20 3.29
N GLY A 227 18.17 25.06 2.61
CA GLY A 227 18.43 24.95 1.18
C GLY A 227 19.22 23.69 0.81
N PRO A 228 19.41 23.42 -0.49
CA PRO A 228 20.26 22.33 -0.94
C PRO A 228 21.71 22.52 -0.49
N GLY A 229 22.35 21.46 -0.02
CA GLY A 229 23.72 21.50 0.47
C GLY A 229 24.03 20.40 1.49
N VAL A 230 25.31 20.31 1.83
CA VAL A 230 25.81 19.46 2.92
C VAL A 230 26.26 20.37 4.06
N TYR A 231 25.58 20.28 5.19
CA TYR A 231 25.79 21.09 6.38
C TYR A 231 26.53 20.24 7.41
N SER A 232 27.82 20.51 7.60
CA SER A 232 28.66 19.78 8.56
C SER A 232 28.62 20.47 9.92
N GLU A 233 27.91 19.87 10.87
CA GLU A 233 27.65 20.44 12.19
C GLU A 233 28.57 19.81 13.24
N SER A 234 29.24 20.67 14.03
CA SER A 234 30.02 20.21 15.19
C SER A 234 29.21 20.22 16.48
N ALA A 235 28.27 21.17 16.60
CA ALA A 235 27.29 21.23 17.67
C ALA A 235 26.14 20.24 17.44
N LEU A 236 25.37 19.95 18.50
CA LEU A 236 24.13 19.21 18.38
C LEU A 236 23.10 20.09 17.66
N VAL A 237 22.45 19.56 16.63
CA VAL A 237 21.32 20.24 15.98
C VAL A 237 20.06 19.92 16.79
N SER A 238 19.73 20.76 17.77
CA SER A 238 18.54 20.58 18.60
C SER A 238 17.37 21.33 17.97
N VAL A 239 16.33 20.63 17.51
CA VAL A 239 15.12 21.24 16.96
C VAL A 239 14.21 21.65 18.12
N PRO A 240 14.01 22.96 18.38
CA PRO A 240 13.26 23.41 19.54
C PRO A 240 11.79 23.05 19.46
N ALA A 241 11.11 23.17 20.60
CA ALA A 241 9.69 22.89 20.66
C ALA A 241 8.90 23.78 19.68
N TYR A 242 7.90 23.22 19.02
CA TYR A 242 7.05 23.93 18.04
C TYR A 242 7.76 24.45 16.78
N VAL A 243 8.99 23.99 16.51
CA VAL A 243 9.75 24.34 15.31
C VAL A 243 9.68 23.22 14.27
N HIS A 244 9.46 23.60 13.01
CA HIS A 244 9.59 22.70 11.87
C HIS A 244 10.94 22.97 11.18
N LEU A 245 11.84 22.00 11.22
CA LEU A 245 13.05 21.96 10.41
C LEU A 245 12.78 21.25 9.08
N LYS A 246 12.80 21.98 7.97
CA LYS A 246 12.44 21.45 6.65
C LYS A 246 13.57 21.62 5.66
N GLY A 247 13.96 20.56 4.95
CA GLY A 247 14.93 20.65 3.87
C GLY A 247 14.32 20.91 2.49
N SER A 248 15.17 20.82 1.48
CA SER A 248 14.79 20.95 0.06
C SER A 248 14.57 19.59 -0.63
N GLY A 249 14.50 18.51 0.15
CA GLY A 249 14.39 17.12 -0.29
C GLY A 249 15.54 16.26 0.23
N VAL A 250 15.27 14.97 0.47
CA VAL A 250 16.24 14.00 1.03
C VAL A 250 17.54 13.90 0.23
N ASN A 251 17.49 14.08 -1.09
CA ASN A 251 18.66 14.05 -1.97
C ASN A 251 19.36 15.40 -2.15
N ALA A 252 18.76 16.49 -1.65
CA ALA A 252 19.24 17.86 -1.83
C ALA A 252 19.86 18.44 -0.56
N THR A 253 19.29 18.14 0.60
CA THR A 253 19.70 18.69 1.89
C THR A 253 20.23 17.60 2.81
N VAL A 254 21.48 17.71 3.23
CA VAL A 254 22.14 16.78 4.15
C VAL A 254 22.65 17.54 5.37
N ILE A 255 22.15 17.21 6.56
CA ILE A 255 22.73 17.62 7.84
C ILE A 255 23.61 16.48 8.33
N THR A 256 24.91 16.72 8.50
CA THR A 256 25.87 15.67 8.86
C THR A 256 26.74 16.06 10.05
N SER A 257 27.06 15.09 10.91
CA SER A 257 28.06 15.26 11.97
C SER A 257 28.91 14.00 12.16
N SER A 258 29.98 14.13 12.95
CA SER A 258 30.79 13.00 13.44
C SER A 258 30.65 12.82 14.96
N ARG A 259 29.51 13.22 15.53
CA ARG A 259 29.28 13.24 16.98
C ARG A 259 29.18 11.82 17.53
N THR A 260 29.82 11.60 18.68
CA THR A 260 29.87 10.29 19.33
C THR A 260 29.83 10.44 20.84
N ASN A 261 29.39 9.40 21.57
CA ASN A 261 29.46 9.38 23.02
C ASN A 261 29.74 7.96 23.56
N SER A 262 30.11 7.85 24.84
CA SER A 262 30.30 6.56 25.53
C SER A 262 29.00 5.82 25.83
N SER A 263 27.86 6.50 25.74
CA SER A 263 26.51 5.96 25.92
C SER A 263 25.57 6.46 24.81
N PRO A 264 24.51 5.72 24.46
CA PRO A 264 23.53 6.16 23.46
C PRO A 264 22.64 7.27 24.04
N SER A 265 23.08 8.52 23.92
CA SER A 265 22.35 9.73 24.34
C SER A 265 22.38 10.79 23.25
N ASN A 266 21.66 11.90 23.43
CA ASN A 266 21.68 13.04 22.51
C ASN A 266 23.09 13.60 22.23
N VAL A 267 24.05 13.38 23.13
CA VAL A 267 25.46 13.76 22.91
C VAL A 267 26.05 13.04 21.68
N ALA A 268 25.64 11.79 21.42
CA ALA A 268 26.03 11.02 20.24
C ALA A 268 25.21 11.34 18.98
N ALA A 269 24.16 12.17 19.09
CA ALA A 269 23.24 12.45 18.00
C ALA A 269 23.72 13.59 17.10
N THR A 270 23.34 13.52 15.81
CA THR A 270 23.45 14.65 14.88
C THR A 270 22.31 15.63 15.11
N VAL A 271 21.09 15.12 15.17
CA VAL A 271 19.87 15.90 15.43
C VAL A 271 19.12 15.34 16.65
N GLU A 272 18.64 16.23 17.51
CA GLU A 272 17.69 15.93 18.59
C GLU A 272 16.37 16.66 18.35
N LEU A 273 15.25 15.96 18.55
CA LEU A 273 13.90 16.52 18.44
C LEU A 273 13.31 16.78 19.83
N LEU A 274 12.88 18.02 20.08
CA LEU A 274 12.16 18.42 21.29
C LEU A 274 10.64 18.40 21.08
N GLU A 275 9.89 18.71 22.12
CA GLU A 275 8.42 18.62 22.18
C GLU A 275 7.74 19.28 20.97
N ASP A 276 6.77 18.61 20.33
CA ASP A 276 6.01 19.13 19.19
C ASP A 276 6.85 19.71 18.03
N SER A 277 8.11 19.30 17.94
CA SER A 277 8.99 19.66 16.83
C SER A 277 8.74 18.75 15.63
N ARG A 278 9.04 19.25 14.43
CA ARG A 278 8.94 18.47 13.19
C ARG A 278 10.24 18.56 12.41
N ILE A 279 10.60 17.46 11.76
CA ILE A 279 11.64 17.43 10.75
C ILE A 279 11.10 16.79 9.45
N SER A 280 11.39 17.40 8.30
CA SER A 280 11.00 16.82 7.01
C SER A 280 11.90 17.17 5.83
N ASP A 281 11.80 16.38 4.77
CA ASP A 281 12.38 16.62 3.44
C ASP A 281 13.91 16.79 3.46
N LEU A 282 14.64 15.98 4.25
CA LEU A 282 16.10 16.07 4.35
C LEU A 282 16.76 14.76 4.77
N THR A 283 18.08 14.71 4.62
CA THR A 283 18.91 13.64 5.18
C THR A 283 19.59 14.11 6.47
N VAL A 284 19.52 13.29 7.52
CA VAL A 284 20.33 13.42 8.74
C VAL A 284 21.36 12.30 8.77
N ARG A 285 22.65 12.64 8.84
CA ARG A 285 23.74 11.67 8.77
C ARG A 285 24.71 11.78 9.94
N ASN A 286 25.03 10.64 10.56
CA ASN A 286 26.12 10.52 11.52
C ASN A 286 27.22 9.60 10.95
N THR A 287 28.44 10.11 10.86
CA THR A 287 29.63 9.38 10.40
C THR A 287 30.67 9.18 11.50
N GLY A 288 30.29 9.36 12.76
CA GLY A 288 31.17 9.27 13.93
C GLY A 288 31.71 7.86 14.15
N THR A 289 33.00 7.73 14.44
CA THR A 289 33.70 6.43 14.59
C THR A 289 33.93 6.01 16.04
N GLY A 290 33.27 6.69 16.98
CA GLY A 290 33.38 6.46 18.42
C GLY A 290 32.45 5.34 18.90
N THR A 291 32.28 5.20 20.21
CA THR A 291 31.52 4.09 20.81
C THR A 291 30.07 4.04 20.32
N PHE A 292 29.35 5.16 20.41
CA PHE A 292 27.99 5.30 19.88
C PHE A 292 27.88 6.45 18.89
N GLY A 293 27.16 6.23 17.78
CA GLY A 293 26.79 7.25 16.79
C GLY A 293 25.29 7.20 16.48
N ILE A 294 24.62 8.36 16.50
CA ILE A 294 23.16 8.46 16.30
C ILE A 294 22.86 9.52 15.25
N ALA A 295 22.00 9.23 14.28
CA ALA A 295 21.53 10.26 13.35
C ALA A 295 20.45 11.13 14.01
N LEU A 296 19.31 10.54 14.37
CA LEU A 296 18.20 11.19 15.06
C LEU A 296 18.00 10.66 16.48
N TYR A 297 17.82 11.56 17.44
CA TYR A 297 17.49 11.24 18.83
C TYR A 297 16.21 11.95 19.27
N SER A 298 15.42 11.29 20.11
CA SER A 298 14.34 11.95 20.85
C SER A 298 14.13 11.31 22.21
N ALA A 299 13.67 12.12 23.15
CA ALA A 299 13.18 11.70 24.47
C ALA A 299 11.74 12.17 24.73
N GLN A 300 10.99 12.53 23.67
CA GLN A 300 9.67 13.13 23.79
C GLN A 300 8.58 12.07 23.89
N THR A 301 7.70 12.19 24.88
CA THR A 301 6.63 11.25 25.17
C THR A 301 5.32 11.59 24.43
N THR A 302 5.41 12.27 23.28
CA THR A 302 4.26 12.67 22.46
C THR A 302 4.47 12.31 21.00
N ARG A 303 3.39 11.94 20.32
CA ARG A 303 3.31 11.72 18.86
C ARG A 303 3.22 13.00 18.04
N ASP A 304 3.08 14.14 18.70
CA ASP A 304 3.09 15.45 18.06
C ASP A 304 4.50 15.85 17.60
N THR A 305 5.54 15.22 18.16
CA THR A 305 6.89 15.26 17.57
C THR A 305 6.94 14.34 16.35
N ARG A 306 7.31 14.90 15.19
CA ARG A 306 7.16 14.22 13.88
C ARG A 306 8.42 14.17 13.04
N VAL A 307 8.63 13.04 12.37
CA VAL A 307 9.64 12.82 11.34
C VAL A 307 8.92 12.38 10.07
N ASP A 308 9.08 13.11 8.97
CA ASP A 308 8.33 12.86 7.73
C ASP A 308 9.19 13.08 6.48
N ASP A 309 9.30 12.12 5.58
CA ASP A 309 10.23 12.17 4.42
C ASP A 309 11.68 12.51 4.82
N VAL A 310 12.22 11.74 5.77
CA VAL A 310 13.59 11.90 6.24
C VAL A 310 14.41 10.64 5.97
N THR A 311 15.64 10.84 5.49
CA THR A 311 16.66 9.78 5.47
C THR A 311 17.58 9.95 6.68
N ALA A 312 17.49 9.05 7.66
CA ALA A 312 18.36 9.04 8.83
C ALA A 312 19.42 7.95 8.69
N GLU A 313 20.69 8.32 8.68
CA GLU A 313 21.81 7.42 8.39
C GLU A 313 22.88 7.48 9.48
N ALA A 314 23.06 6.40 10.24
CA ALA A 314 24.19 6.25 11.16
C ALA A 314 25.16 5.22 10.58
N ILE A 315 26.21 5.70 9.90
CA ILE A 315 27.09 4.90 9.02
C ILE A 315 28.58 5.04 9.39
N GLY A 316 28.86 5.44 10.62
CA GLY A 316 30.23 5.55 11.12
C GLY A 316 30.90 4.19 11.25
N THR A 317 32.20 4.11 10.91
CA THR A 317 32.95 2.84 10.98
C THR A 317 33.54 2.61 12.36
N GLY A 318 33.33 1.42 12.95
CA GLY A 318 33.83 1.04 14.27
C GLY A 318 32.80 1.27 15.38
N GLY A 319 33.25 1.23 16.63
CA GLY A 319 32.36 1.41 17.78
C GLY A 319 31.49 0.19 18.10
N THR A 320 30.55 0.39 19.03
CA THR A 320 29.67 -0.64 19.58
C THR A 320 28.20 -0.41 19.29
N GLY A 321 27.78 0.78 18.86
CA GLY A 321 26.38 1.05 18.57
C GLY A 321 26.13 2.20 17.61
N HIS A 322 25.52 1.91 16.46
CA HIS A 322 25.00 2.93 15.54
C HIS A 322 23.49 2.83 15.41
N TYR A 323 22.82 3.98 15.50
CA TYR A 323 21.37 4.08 15.46
C TYR A 323 20.93 5.16 14.48
N ALA A 324 20.16 4.80 13.45
CA ALA A 324 19.56 5.81 12.59
C ALA A 324 18.57 6.67 13.38
N VAL A 325 17.69 6.03 14.15
CA VAL A 325 16.87 6.68 15.16
C VAL A 325 17.06 5.99 16.50
N TYR A 326 17.28 6.78 17.55
CA TYR A 326 17.29 6.31 18.93
C TYR A 326 16.25 7.04 19.78
N LEU A 327 15.33 6.27 20.35
CA LEU A 327 14.21 6.75 21.16
C LEU A 327 14.43 6.34 22.61
N ASN A 328 14.62 7.33 23.47
CA ASN A 328 14.82 7.11 24.90
C ASN A 328 13.58 7.59 25.66
N ASP A 329 12.75 6.67 26.13
CA ASP A 329 11.43 6.97 26.71
C ASP A 329 10.50 7.74 25.74
N ALA A 330 10.70 7.64 24.43
CA ALA A 330 10.02 8.48 23.43
C ALA A 330 8.92 7.78 22.62
N GLU A 331 7.90 8.54 22.21
CA GLU A 331 6.69 8.09 21.52
C GLU A 331 6.43 8.78 20.18
N ILE A 332 7.47 9.31 19.54
CA ILE A 332 7.33 10.14 18.32
C ILE A 332 6.66 9.40 17.15
N HIS A 333 6.18 10.16 16.18
CA HIS A 333 5.60 9.63 14.94
C HIS A 333 6.57 9.78 13.76
N ILE A 334 6.84 8.67 13.07
CA ILE A 334 7.75 8.59 11.92
C ILE A 334 6.98 8.11 10.69
N THR A 335 7.01 8.88 9.60
CA THR A 335 6.32 8.60 8.35
C THR A 335 7.25 8.74 7.15
N ASN A 336 7.02 7.98 6.08
CA ASN A 336 7.70 8.15 4.78
C ASN A 336 9.24 8.18 4.84
N SER A 337 9.86 7.54 5.83
CA SER A 337 11.26 7.77 6.17
C SER A 337 12.13 6.55 5.93
N LEU A 338 13.40 6.76 5.60
CA LEU A 338 14.43 5.73 5.51
C LEU A 338 15.37 5.82 6.71
N LEU A 339 15.40 4.78 7.54
CA LEU A 339 16.27 4.68 8.71
C LEU A 339 17.33 3.62 8.44
N GLN A 340 18.59 4.02 8.28
CA GLN A 340 19.70 3.12 7.96
C GLN A 340 20.86 3.21 8.96
N ALA A 341 21.23 2.07 9.56
CA ALA A 341 22.38 2.00 10.45
C ALA A 341 23.37 0.91 10.05
N SER A 342 24.65 1.24 10.06
CA SER A 342 25.74 0.31 9.76
C SER A 342 27.06 0.74 10.42
N GLY A 343 28.05 -0.15 10.34
CA GLY A 343 29.46 0.17 10.65
C GLY A 343 29.96 -0.24 12.03
N ALA A 344 29.09 -0.59 12.98
CA ALA A 344 29.49 -1.13 14.28
C ALA A 344 30.10 -2.52 14.11
N THR A 345 31.09 -2.83 14.94
CA THR A 345 31.91 -4.04 14.81
C THR A 345 31.69 -5.03 15.96
N GLY A 346 31.83 -6.32 15.66
CA GLY A 346 31.77 -7.40 16.64
C GLY A 346 30.37 -8.02 16.72
N PHE A 347 30.25 -9.26 16.24
CA PHE A 347 29.00 -9.99 16.32
C PHE A 347 28.61 -10.25 17.78
N GLY A 348 27.35 -9.95 18.13
CA GLY A 348 26.82 -10.09 19.49
C GLY A 348 27.21 -8.97 20.46
N THR A 349 28.11 -8.06 20.08
CA THR A 349 28.56 -6.93 20.92
C THR A 349 28.31 -5.57 20.27
N GLY A 350 28.47 -5.48 18.96
CA GLY A 350 28.20 -4.30 18.16
C GLY A 350 26.75 -4.28 17.67
N VAL A 351 26.08 -3.14 17.79
CA VAL A 351 24.68 -2.94 17.38
C VAL A 351 24.64 -1.97 16.20
N ASN A 352 23.88 -2.33 15.16
CA ASN A 352 23.51 -1.42 14.07
C ASN A 352 22.00 -1.46 13.93
N ALA A 353 21.27 -0.47 14.42
CA ALA A 353 19.81 -0.50 14.41
C ALA A 353 19.20 0.62 13.58
N GLY A 354 18.32 0.25 12.63
CA GLY A 354 17.46 1.23 11.96
C GLY A 354 16.68 2.04 12.99
N MET A 355 16.13 1.36 14.00
CA MET A 355 15.51 2.00 15.15
C MET A 355 15.90 1.30 16.46
N GLY A 356 16.44 2.07 17.41
CA GLY A 356 16.65 1.66 18.80
C GLY A 356 15.65 2.34 19.73
N ILE A 357 15.01 1.58 20.61
CA ILE A 357 14.04 2.10 21.59
C ILE A 357 14.35 1.52 22.96
N VAL A 358 14.48 2.40 23.95
CA VAL A 358 14.68 2.00 25.34
C VAL A 358 13.70 2.76 26.23
N ASN A 359 13.26 2.11 27.30
CA ASN A 359 12.65 2.79 28.43
C ASN A 359 13.50 2.62 29.69
N ILE A 360 13.98 3.73 30.23
CA ILE A 360 14.81 3.75 31.44
C ILE A 360 14.14 4.49 32.61
N ALA A 361 13.13 5.33 32.34
CA ALA A 361 12.46 6.14 33.35
C ALA A 361 11.10 5.58 33.84
N GLY A 362 10.70 4.39 33.38
CA GLY A 362 9.48 3.71 33.86
C GLY A 362 8.18 4.06 33.11
N GLY A 363 8.29 4.78 31.99
CA GLY A 363 7.19 4.90 30.99
C GLY A 363 6.95 3.62 30.17
N PHE A 364 6.15 3.72 29.10
CA PHE A 364 5.89 2.62 28.18
C PHE A 364 5.86 3.12 26.73
N PRO A 365 7.02 3.49 26.14
CA PRO A 365 7.08 4.22 24.89
C PRO A 365 6.41 3.46 23.75
N GLN A 366 5.47 4.12 23.07
CA GLN A 366 4.73 3.59 21.93
C GLN A 366 4.92 4.43 20.66
N PRO A 367 6.14 4.52 20.10
CA PRO A 367 6.33 5.26 18.85
C PRO A 367 5.49 4.65 17.74
N LEU A 368 5.00 5.52 16.85
CA LEU A 368 4.23 5.13 15.67
C LEU A 368 5.12 5.27 14.43
N ILE A 369 5.19 4.22 13.63
CA ILE A 369 6.00 4.16 12.43
C ILE A 369 5.10 3.74 11.28
N GLU A 370 5.04 4.56 10.23
CA GLU A 370 4.21 4.28 9.06
C GLU A 370 5.00 4.51 7.78
N GLU A 371 4.73 3.72 6.74
CA GLU A 371 5.24 3.95 5.37
C GLU A 371 6.76 4.14 5.30
N SER A 372 7.50 3.48 6.20
CA SER A 372 8.93 3.74 6.41
C SER A 372 9.77 2.49 6.16
N VAL A 373 11.06 2.68 5.95
CA VAL A 373 12.04 1.61 5.74
C VAL A 373 13.05 1.64 6.89
N LEU A 374 13.18 0.53 7.60
CA LEU A 374 14.06 0.38 8.76
C LEU A 374 15.12 -0.67 8.44
N ASN A 375 16.36 -0.23 8.27
CA ASN A 375 17.47 -1.05 7.78
C ASN A 375 18.65 -1.05 8.76
N GLY A 376 18.79 -2.11 9.54
CA GLY A 376 20.01 -2.39 10.31
C GLY A 376 21.05 -3.08 9.45
N GLY A 377 21.55 -2.41 8.41
CA GLY A 377 22.27 -3.02 7.30
C GLY A 377 22.98 -2.02 6.39
N ASN A 378 24.05 -2.48 5.72
CA ASN A 378 24.73 -1.72 4.66
C ASN A 378 24.23 -2.11 3.24
N GLY A 379 23.27 -3.03 3.16
CA GLY A 379 22.69 -3.50 1.91
C GLY A 379 21.49 -2.66 1.47
N ASN A 380 21.01 -2.93 0.26
CA ASN A 380 19.71 -2.41 -0.20
C ASN A 380 18.55 -2.98 0.63
N THR A 381 17.34 -2.46 0.42
CA THR A 381 16.15 -2.81 1.20
C THR A 381 15.85 -4.30 1.25
N LEU A 382 16.33 -5.11 0.29
CA LEU A 382 16.07 -6.55 0.19
C LEU A 382 17.18 -7.45 0.74
N SER A 383 18.38 -6.92 1.00
CA SER A 383 19.51 -7.70 1.48
C SER A 383 19.86 -7.39 2.92
N CYS A 384 19.84 -6.10 3.29
CA CYS A 384 20.40 -5.54 4.52
C CYS A 384 21.80 -6.06 4.93
N ALA A 385 22.49 -6.85 4.12
CA ALA A 385 23.75 -7.47 4.46
C ALA A 385 24.91 -6.47 4.44
N GLY A 386 26.00 -6.80 5.14
CA GLY A 386 27.26 -6.06 5.08
C GLY A 386 27.66 -5.36 6.38
N ASN A 387 27.01 -5.69 7.49
CA ASN A 387 27.42 -5.31 8.83
C ASN A 387 28.38 -6.33 9.45
N SER A 388 29.44 -5.82 10.07
CA SER A 388 30.36 -6.60 10.91
C SER A 388 29.86 -6.83 12.34
N GLY A 389 28.84 -6.07 12.76
CA GLY A 389 28.13 -6.22 14.03
C GLY A 389 26.75 -6.84 13.83
N THR A 390 25.96 -6.90 14.90
CA THR A 390 24.57 -7.36 14.83
C THR A 390 23.67 -6.22 14.34
N GLY A 391 23.09 -6.40 13.16
CA GLY A 391 22.13 -5.51 12.54
C GLY A 391 20.70 -5.80 12.98
N PHE A 392 19.97 -4.75 13.36
CA PHE A 392 18.58 -4.78 13.79
C PHE A 392 17.72 -3.88 12.90
N GLY A 393 16.62 -4.37 12.36
CA GLY A 393 15.59 -3.45 11.85
C GLY A 393 15.03 -2.62 13.01
N ILE A 394 14.58 -3.31 14.06
CA ILE A 394 14.14 -2.72 15.32
C ILE A 394 14.81 -3.43 16.50
N GLN A 395 15.35 -2.64 17.44
CA GLN A 395 15.81 -3.10 18.74
C GLN A 395 15.06 -2.35 19.84
N GLY A 396 14.13 -3.02 20.52
CA GLY A 396 13.34 -2.44 21.61
C GLY A 396 13.59 -3.11 22.95
N VAL A 397 13.66 -2.36 24.04
CA VAL A 397 13.66 -2.87 25.42
C VAL A 397 12.68 -2.06 26.26
N ASN A 398 11.73 -2.75 26.90
CA ASN A 398 10.64 -2.11 27.65
C ASN A 398 9.88 -1.06 26.80
N ALA A 399 9.62 -1.41 25.54
CA ALA A 399 9.04 -0.52 24.53
C ALA A 399 8.01 -1.25 23.67
N SER A 400 7.05 -0.50 23.14
CA SER A 400 5.92 -1.04 22.38
C SER A 400 5.67 -0.30 21.06
N PRO A 401 6.62 -0.39 20.11
CA PRO A 401 6.49 0.27 18.82
C PRO A 401 5.26 -0.27 18.05
N LEU A 402 4.54 0.64 17.41
CA LEU A 402 3.48 0.33 16.46
C LEU A 402 3.99 0.62 15.05
N VAL A 403 3.96 -0.37 14.17
CA VAL A 403 4.51 -0.27 12.81
C VAL A 403 3.45 -0.64 11.78
N PHE A 404 3.23 0.22 10.80
CA PHE A 404 2.27 0.05 9.72
C PHE A 404 2.92 0.26 8.35
N ASN A 405 2.52 -0.51 7.34
CA ASN A 405 2.87 -0.27 5.93
C ASN A 405 4.37 -0.07 5.66
N SER A 406 5.23 -0.71 6.46
CA SER A 406 6.66 -0.42 6.49
C SER A 406 7.49 -1.63 6.05
N VAL A 407 8.76 -1.40 5.75
CA VAL A 407 9.75 -2.46 5.46
C VAL A 407 10.79 -2.49 6.57
N ILE A 408 11.02 -3.65 7.16
CA ILE A 408 11.96 -3.86 8.26
C ILE A 408 12.98 -4.90 7.81
N CYS A 409 14.27 -4.53 7.79
CA CYS A 409 15.37 -5.42 7.44
C CYS A 409 16.50 -5.26 8.46
N GLY A 410 17.07 -6.37 8.93
CA GLY A 410 18.31 -6.31 9.72
C GLY A 410 19.31 -7.39 9.33
N ASP A 411 20.58 -7.00 9.34
CA ASP A 411 21.69 -7.95 9.18
C ASP A 411 21.83 -8.78 10.46
N HIS A 412 21.19 -9.94 10.53
CA HIS A 412 21.03 -10.87 11.67
C HIS A 412 19.73 -10.77 12.47
N ARG A 413 19.13 -9.60 12.70
CA ARG A 413 17.88 -9.48 13.50
C ARG A 413 16.86 -8.57 12.82
N GLY A 414 15.67 -9.09 12.52
CA GLY A 414 14.60 -8.24 11.99
C GLY A 414 14.09 -7.33 13.11
N ILE A 415 13.47 -7.95 14.10
CA ILE A 415 12.93 -7.28 15.29
C ILE A 415 13.40 -8.00 16.54
N PHE A 416 14.04 -7.26 17.43
CA PHE A 416 14.33 -7.69 18.80
C PHE A 416 13.45 -6.92 19.78
N ILE A 417 12.72 -7.63 20.66
CA ILE A 417 11.98 -7.04 21.78
C ILE A 417 12.38 -7.70 23.10
N GLY A 418 13.05 -6.91 23.93
CA GLY A 418 13.47 -7.29 25.27
C GLY A 418 12.33 -7.26 26.29
N THR A 419 12.72 -7.31 27.57
CA THR A 419 11.82 -7.53 28.71
C THR A 419 10.73 -6.47 28.76
N ALA A 420 9.49 -6.90 28.98
CA ALA A 420 8.28 -6.08 29.08
C ALA A 420 7.89 -5.27 27.83
N GLY A 421 8.57 -5.43 26.69
CA GLY A 421 8.17 -4.77 25.45
C GLY A 421 7.08 -5.51 24.68
N ASN A 422 6.28 -4.78 23.89
CA ASN A 422 5.25 -5.34 23.02
C ASN A 422 5.18 -4.64 21.66
N ALA A 423 5.87 -5.18 20.66
CA ALA A 423 5.83 -4.62 19.31
C ALA A 423 4.61 -5.10 18.52
N HIS A 424 3.95 -4.19 17.82
CA HIS A 424 2.85 -4.48 16.91
C HIS A 424 3.23 -4.08 15.49
N VAL A 425 3.16 -5.04 14.56
CA VAL A 425 3.55 -4.86 13.16
C VAL A 425 2.36 -5.22 12.27
N HIS A 426 1.95 -4.29 11.42
CA HIS A 426 0.75 -4.38 10.60
C HIS A 426 1.07 -4.05 9.14
N HIS A 427 0.53 -4.81 8.18
CA HIS A 427 0.65 -4.51 6.74
C HIS A 427 2.09 -4.25 6.26
N SER A 428 3.08 -4.82 6.93
CA SER A 428 4.49 -4.50 6.75
C SER A 428 5.26 -5.69 6.18
N GLN A 429 6.52 -5.49 5.82
CA GLN A 429 7.43 -6.54 5.36
C GLN A 429 8.59 -6.68 6.34
N VAL A 430 8.92 -7.90 6.76
CA VAL A 430 10.04 -8.17 7.68
C VAL A 430 10.99 -9.18 7.08
N TRP A 431 12.27 -8.78 6.99
CA TRP A 431 13.36 -9.51 6.33
C TRP A 431 14.62 -9.51 7.20
N VAL A 432 15.52 -10.46 6.92
CA VAL A 432 16.89 -10.48 7.44
C VAL A 432 17.86 -10.95 6.38
N SER A 433 19.15 -10.64 6.54
CA SER A 433 20.20 -11.18 5.69
C SER A 433 20.29 -12.71 5.79
N SER A 434 20.79 -13.38 4.74
CA SER A 434 20.91 -14.85 4.68
C SER A 434 22.10 -15.41 5.48
N THR A 435 22.58 -14.72 6.51
CA THR A 435 23.73 -15.14 7.32
C THR A 435 23.33 -16.27 8.27
N GLY A 436 24.24 -17.23 8.50
CA GLY A 436 24.02 -18.29 9.48
C GLY A 436 23.91 -17.67 10.87
N SER A 437 22.77 -17.83 11.55
CA SER A 437 22.35 -17.19 12.82
C SER A 437 21.45 -15.95 12.74
N ALA A 438 20.96 -15.59 11.55
CA ALA A 438 19.92 -14.57 11.41
C ALA A 438 18.55 -15.07 11.90
N PHE A 439 17.79 -14.21 12.58
CA PHE A 439 16.42 -14.46 13.06
C PHE A 439 15.52 -13.27 12.74
N LEU A 440 14.33 -13.52 12.18
CA LEU A 440 13.34 -12.46 11.93
C LEU A 440 12.85 -11.81 13.22
N PHE A 441 12.60 -12.63 14.24
CA PHE A 441 12.11 -12.19 15.54
C PHE A 441 12.97 -12.77 16.67
N GLU A 442 13.35 -11.93 17.61
CA GLU A 442 13.98 -12.33 18.86
C GLU A 442 13.28 -11.68 20.05
N THR A 443 12.97 -12.47 21.09
CA THR A 443 12.32 -11.95 22.31
C THR A 443 12.93 -12.49 23.60
N SER A 444 12.94 -11.68 24.67
CA SER A 444 13.25 -12.16 26.03
C SER A 444 11.98 -12.58 26.79
N SER A 445 12.11 -13.12 28.01
CA SER A 445 11.06 -13.87 28.74
C SER A 445 9.72 -13.16 28.99
N SER A 446 9.62 -11.85 28.75
CA SER A 446 8.36 -11.09 28.78
C SER A 446 8.17 -10.15 27.60
N GLY A 447 9.06 -10.20 26.61
CA GLY A 447 8.91 -9.47 25.35
C GLY A 447 7.92 -10.18 24.44
N THR A 448 7.10 -9.42 23.73
CA THR A 448 6.16 -9.96 22.74
C THR A 448 6.27 -9.22 21.41
N VAL A 449 6.17 -9.96 20.30
CA VAL A 449 5.98 -9.38 18.97
C VAL A 449 4.65 -9.89 18.40
N VAL A 450 3.80 -8.98 17.96
CA VAL A 450 2.53 -9.28 17.29
C VAL A 450 2.62 -8.82 15.84
N VAL A 451 2.40 -9.73 14.90
CA VAL A 451 2.52 -9.47 13.45
C VAL A 451 1.19 -9.78 12.76
N THR A 452 0.60 -8.79 12.11
CA THR A 452 -0.73 -8.87 11.49
C THR A 452 -0.70 -8.44 10.03
N THR A 453 -1.31 -9.21 9.13
CA THR A 453 -1.47 -8.91 7.69
C THR A 453 -0.15 -8.46 7.02
N SER A 454 0.98 -8.98 7.46
CA SER A 454 2.33 -8.60 7.07
C SER A 454 3.01 -9.72 6.28
N GLY A 455 3.93 -9.37 5.39
CA GLY A 455 4.77 -10.32 4.67
C GLY A 455 6.07 -10.62 5.42
N VAL A 456 6.39 -11.90 5.61
CA VAL A 456 7.62 -12.32 6.31
C VAL A 456 8.44 -13.17 5.35
N PHE A 457 9.67 -12.75 5.00
CA PHE A 457 10.41 -13.39 3.91
C PHE A 457 11.77 -13.96 4.33
N TYR A 458 12.01 -15.16 3.78
CA TYR A 458 13.20 -16.01 3.78
C TYR A 458 14.31 -15.69 4.78
N ALA A 459 14.22 -16.34 5.94
CA ALA A 459 15.34 -16.59 6.83
C ALA A 459 15.32 -18.09 7.20
N GLY A 460 16.49 -18.74 7.19
CA GLY A 460 16.60 -20.13 7.65
C GLY A 460 16.12 -20.29 9.10
N ASN A 461 16.28 -19.25 9.94
CA ASN A 461 15.68 -19.20 11.26
C ASN A 461 14.73 -18.01 11.39
N LYS A 462 13.52 -18.27 11.88
CA LYS A 462 12.48 -17.25 11.96
C LYS A 462 12.31 -16.66 13.36
N PHE A 463 12.49 -17.45 14.41
CA PHE A 463 12.29 -17.01 15.78
C PHE A 463 13.34 -17.61 16.71
N THR A 464 13.79 -16.82 17.68
CA THR A 464 14.57 -17.28 18.84
C THR A 464 14.12 -16.51 20.09
N GLY A 465 14.36 -17.07 21.27
CA GLY A 465 14.04 -16.43 22.53
C GLY A 465 13.01 -17.14 23.39
N THR A 466 12.70 -16.54 24.54
CA THR A 466 11.81 -17.11 25.58
C THR A 466 10.50 -16.35 25.73
N GLY A 467 10.31 -15.27 24.96
CA GLY A 467 9.10 -14.45 24.95
C GLY A 467 8.04 -14.92 23.96
N GLY A 468 7.05 -14.05 23.72
CA GLY A 468 5.93 -14.31 22.82
C GLY A 468 6.18 -13.86 21.38
N LEU A 469 5.65 -14.61 20.42
CA LEU A 469 5.43 -14.13 19.06
C LEU A 469 4.06 -14.63 18.58
N VAL A 470 3.24 -13.70 18.05
CA VAL A 470 1.86 -13.93 17.58
C VAL A 470 1.72 -13.47 16.14
N CYS A 471 1.05 -14.25 15.30
CA CYS A 471 0.87 -13.97 13.87
C CYS A 471 -0.60 -14.10 13.44
N THR A 472 -1.13 -13.11 12.72
CA THR A 472 -2.53 -13.06 12.26
C THR A 472 -2.61 -12.66 10.78
N HIS A 473 -3.29 -13.45 9.93
CA HIS A 473 -3.51 -13.14 8.49
C HIS A 473 -2.25 -12.82 7.64
N ASN A 474 -1.10 -13.42 7.92
CA ASN A 474 0.15 -13.15 7.20
C ASN A 474 0.30 -14.02 5.93
N TYR A 475 0.79 -13.44 4.82
CA TYR A 475 0.87 -14.10 3.50
C TYR A 475 2.22 -14.77 3.24
N LYS A 476 2.18 -15.94 2.58
CA LYS A 476 3.35 -16.68 2.06
C LYS A 476 3.38 -16.59 0.54
N SER A 477 4.24 -15.76 -0.06
CA SER A 477 4.41 -15.75 -1.52
C SER A 477 5.43 -16.81 -1.97
N ASN A 478 5.01 -17.79 -2.76
CA ASN A 478 5.82 -18.56 -3.73
C ASN A 478 7.10 -19.31 -3.29
N TYR A 479 7.21 -19.88 -2.08
CA TYR A 479 8.37 -20.73 -1.75
C TYR A 479 8.03 -21.95 -0.87
N THR A 480 8.68 -23.08 -1.17
CA THR A 480 8.56 -24.37 -0.50
C THR A 480 8.86 -24.24 1.00
N PRO A 481 8.10 -24.88 1.91
CA PRO A 481 8.34 -24.78 3.35
C PRO A 481 9.76 -25.27 3.70
N ALA A 482 10.59 -24.40 4.29
CA ALA A 482 11.76 -24.84 5.03
C ALA A 482 11.30 -25.37 6.40
N SER A 483 11.86 -26.50 6.81
CA SER A 483 11.35 -27.39 7.85
C SER A 483 11.78 -27.06 9.29
N ASP A 484 12.25 -25.85 9.61
CA ASP A 484 12.76 -25.52 10.94
C ASP A 484 12.47 -24.07 11.42
N GLY A 485 11.23 -23.81 11.85
CA GLY A 485 10.88 -22.62 12.64
C GLY A 485 10.86 -22.90 14.14
N THR A 486 11.96 -22.80 14.88
CA THR A 486 12.08 -23.61 16.11
C THR A 486 12.02 -22.85 17.46
N THR A 487 11.02 -22.13 17.95
CA THR A 487 9.57 -21.98 17.71
C THR A 487 9.07 -20.78 18.56
N SER A 488 8.22 -19.88 18.05
CA SER A 488 6.94 -19.60 18.74
C SER A 488 5.85 -20.24 17.87
N GLY A 489 5.31 -21.37 18.31
CA GLY A 489 4.39 -22.23 17.55
C GLY A 489 4.92 -22.94 16.30
N THR A 490 5.78 -22.31 15.51
CA THR A 490 6.88 -22.78 14.61
C THR A 490 7.29 -21.57 13.77
N ALA A 491 7.55 -20.46 14.49
CA ALA A 491 7.57 -19.09 14.02
C ALA A 491 6.41 -18.77 13.05
N CYS A 492 5.24 -19.21 13.52
CA CYS A 492 3.93 -19.21 12.90
C CYS A 492 3.75 -19.98 11.57
N ASN A 493 4.62 -20.96 11.25
CA ASN A 493 4.62 -21.85 10.06
C ASN A 493 4.57 -21.19 8.67
#